data_AF-A0A925BG84-F1
#
_entry.id   AF-A0A925BG84-F1
#
_cell.length_a   1.000
_cell.length_b   1.000
_cell.length_c   1.000
_cell.angle_alpha   90.00
_cell.angle_beta   90.00
_cell.angle_gamma   90.00
#
_symmetry.space_group_name_H-M   'P 1'
#
loop_
_entity.id
_entity.type
_entity.pdbx_description
1 polymer ?
#
loop_
_entity_poly.entity_id
_entity_poly.type
_entity_poly.pdbx_seq_one_letter_code
_entity_poly.pdbx_strand_id
1 'polypeptide(L)'
;MKIKSVETFVVHIPYDEGKVNWGAGFWAKDPNQHPGLPADYPGDITTEYPPVWRFRALYPKDNETVIVRIETDNGIVGWGDAHTPVGGQVSKAVIDSLFAPLLYGKNPLDIQPIWELLYSTMRLRGHSQGFQLEAISGIDIALWDIAGKALNTPVYKLLGGQMRDRIPVYASSLPRVHQSSGEAG
;
A
#
# COMPACT_ATOMS: atom_id res chain seq x y z
N MET A 1 7.65 23.99 -14.76
CA MET A 1 7.93 22.80 -13.95
C MET A 1 7.34 21.60 -14.67
N LYS A 2 8.18 20.62 -14.99
CA LYS A 2 7.79 19.39 -15.70
C LYS A 2 8.39 18.18 -15.03
N ILE A 3 7.71 17.04 -15.08
CA ILE A 3 8.24 15.76 -14.60
C ILE A 3 9.41 15.34 -15.51
N LYS A 4 10.56 15.10 -14.89
CA LYS A 4 11.84 14.77 -15.54
C LYS A 4 12.18 13.29 -15.36
N SER A 5 11.97 12.73 -14.17
CA SER A 5 12.19 11.29 -13.92
C SER A 5 11.15 10.73 -12.96
N VAL A 6 10.93 9.42 -13.07
CA VAL A 6 10.12 8.61 -12.15
C VAL A 6 10.97 7.39 -11.79
N GLU A 7 11.19 7.18 -10.51
CA GLU A 7 11.96 6.05 -9.97
C GLU A 7 11.10 5.33 -8.94
N THR A 8 11.24 4.00 -8.88
CA THR A 8 10.49 3.18 -7.92
C THR A 8 11.40 2.22 -7.18
N PHE A 9 11.18 2.11 -5.88
CA PHE A 9 11.95 1.29 -4.96
C PHE A 9 11.01 0.34 -4.26
N VAL A 10 11.25 -0.97 -4.43
CA VAL A 10 10.56 -1.97 -3.61
C VAL A 10 11.29 -2.04 -2.28
N VAL A 11 10.60 -1.67 -1.22
CA VAL A 11 11.09 -1.75 0.15
C VAL A 11 10.57 -3.05 0.73
N HIS A 12 11.50 -3.88 1.20
CA HIS A 12 11.20 -5.16 1.82
C HIS A 12 11.90 -5.21 3.17
N ILE A 13 11.12 -5.26 4.25
CA ILE A 13 11.62 -5.33 5.62
C ILE A 13 11.08 -6.64 6.22
N PRO A 14 11.95 -7.63 6.49
CA PRO A 14 11.51 -8.87 7.12
C PRO A 14 10.88 -8.58 8.48
N TYR A 15 9.90 -9.39 8.86
CA TYR A 15 9.33 -9.33 10.18
C TYR A 15 10.37 -9.63 11.26
N ASP A 16 10.28 -8.91 12.38
CA ASP A 16 11.13 -9.14 13.54
C ASP A 16 10.61 -10.40 14.26
N GLU A 17 11.42 -11.45 14.29
CA GLU A 17 11.07 -12.76 14.86
C GLU A 17 10.69 -12.69 16.36
N GLY A 18 11.05 -11.60 17.06
CA GLY A 18 10.73 -11.37 18.47
C GLY A 18 9.51 -10.48 18.74
N LYS A 19 8.80 -9.99 17.70
CA LYS A 19 7.70 -9.03 17.87
C LYS A 19 6.39 -9.51 17.26
N VAL A 20 5.28 -9.01 17.79
CA VAL A 20 3.97 -9.20 17.19
C VAL A 20 3.89 -8.31 15.94
N ASN A 21 4.10 -8.92 14.78
CA ASN A 21 3.98 -8.24 13.49
C ASN A 21 2.52 -8.23 13.03
N TRP A 22 2.14 -7.14 12.33
CA TRP A 22 0.80 -6.96 11.78
C TRP A 22 0.50 -8.09 10.78
N GLY A 23 -0.71 -8.65 10.78
CA GLY A 23 -1.04 -9.80 9.93
C GLY A 23 -0.54 -11.15 10.46
N ALA A 24 0.78 -11.35 10.54
CA ALA A 24 1.38 -12.65 10.85
C ALA A 24 1.20 -13.08 12.33
N GLY A 25 1.56 -12.25 13.31
CA GLY A 25 1.51 -12.67 14.73
C GLY A 25 0.10 -12.72 15.35
N PHE A 26 -0.88 -12.10 14.68
CA PHE A 26 -2.25 -11.99 15.14
C PHE A 26 -3.21 -12.95 14.48
N TRP A 27 -3.11 -13.03 13.15
CA TRP A 27 -3.96 -13.91 12.37
C TRP A 27 -3.26 -15.22 12.09
N ALA A 28 -1.93 -15.33 12.00
CA ALA A 28 -1.22 -16.58 11.72
C ALA A 28 -0.39 -17.06 12.93
N LYS A 29 -1.05 -17.59 13.97
CA LYS A 29 -0.34 -18.03 15.18
C LYS A 29 0.47 -19.33 15.03
N ASP A 30 0.51 -19.95 13.86
CA ASP A 30 1.45 -21.02 13.54
C ASP A 30 1.66 -21.09 12.02
N PRO A 31 2.89 -21.06 11.49
CA PRO A 31 3.14 -21.31 10.07
C PRO A 31 2.76 -22.74 9.63
N ASN A 32 2.61 -23.69 10.56
CA ASN A 32 2.09 -25.05 10.35
C ASN A 32 0.62 -25.24 10.76
N GLN A 33 0.06 -24.38 11.61
CA GLN A 33 -1.40 -24.26 11.81
C GLN A 33 -1.85 -22.97 11.15
N HIS A 34 -2.12 -23.09 9.85
CA HIS A 34 -2.93 -22.12 9.14
C HIS A 34 -4.12 -21.72 10.03
N PRO A 35 -4.36 -20.42 10.23
CA PRO A 35 -5.43 -20.00 11.10
C PRO A 35 -6.77 -20.50 10.57
N GLY A 36 -7.29 -21.51 11.25
CA GLY A 36 -8.57 -22.15 10.92
C GLY A 36 -8.53 -23.64 10.56
N LEU A 37 -7.39 -24.36 10.64
CA LEU A 37 -7.37 -25.81 10.46
C LEU A 37 -6.75 -26.54 11.68
N PRO A 38 -7.36 -27.64 12.16
CA PRO A 38 -6.72 -28.57 13.09
C PRO A 38 -5.39 -29.10 12.51
N ALA A 39 -4.41 -29.35 13.38
CA ALA A 39 -3.08 -29.84 13.01
C ALA A 39 -3.09 -31.19 12.27
N ASP A 40 -4.21 -31.92 12.31
CA ASP A 40 -4.46 -33.23 11.74
C ASP A 40 -5.38 -33.22 10.51
N TYR A 41 -5.60 -32.06 9.86
CA TYR A 41 -6.52 -31.95 8.73
C TYR A 41 -6.14 -32.92 7.58
N PRO A 42 -6.92 -33.99 7.36
CA PRO A 42 -6.61 -34.99 6.36
C PRO A 42 -6.98 -34.40 5.00
N GLY A 43 -5.97 -34.20 4.14
CA GLY A 43 -6.14 -33.54 2.85
C GLY A 43 -7.26 -34.14 1.99
N ASP A 44 -8.37 -33.42 1.88
CA ASP A 44 -9.12 -33.33 0.65
C ASP A 44 -9.69 -31.91 0.50
N ILE A 45 -9.19 -31.23 -0.53
CA ILE A 45 -9.49 -29.82 -0.88
C ILE A 45 -10.60 -29.73 -1.94
N THR A 46 -11.22 -30.86 -2.29
CA THR A 46 -12.11 -30.98 -3.46
C THR A 46 -13.57 -31.27 -3.13
N THR A 47 -13.91 -31.60 -1.88
CA THR A 47 -15.19 -32.26 -1.57
C THR A 47 -16.21 -31.47 -0.74
N GLU A 48 -15.83 -30.39 -0.04
CA GLU A 48 -16.82 -29.59 0.74
C GLU A 48 -17.12 -28.21 0.12
N TYR A 49 -18.43 -27.90 -0.01
CA TYR A 49 -18.95 -26.68 -0.59
C TYR A 49 -19.54 -25.73 0.49
N PRO A 50 -19.26 -24.41 0.44
CA PRO A 50 -18.33 -23.77 -0.49
C PRO A 50 -16.89 -24.09 -0.09
N PRO A 51 -16.01 -24.36 -1.08
CA PRO A 51 -14.62 -24.65 -0.78
C PRO A 51 -13.97 -23.46 -0.07
N VAL A 52 -13.58 -23.66 1.19
CA VAL A 52 -12.96 -22.64 2.07
C VAL A 52 -11.71 -21.98 1.46
N TRP A 53 -11.05 -22.58 0.47
CA TRP A 53 -9.96 -21.95 -0.27
C TRP A 53 -10.40 -20.78 -1.17
N ARG A 54 -11.68 -20.71 -1.60
CA ARG A 54 -12.20 -19.58 -2.40
C ARG A 54 -12.23 -18.25 -1.64
N PHE A 55 -12.20 -18.29 -0.31
CA PHE A 55 -12.19 -17.10 0.54
C PHE A 55 -10.79 -16.75 1.07
N ARG A 56 -9.74 -17.42 0.57
CA ARG A 56 -8.35 -17.17 1.01
C ARG A 56 -7.70 -16.07 0.16
N ALA A 57 -7.13 -15.07 0.81
CA ALA A 57 -6.29 -14.04 0.20
C ALA A 57 -4.82 -14.26 0.59
N LEU A 58 -3.88 -13.83 -0.27
CA LEU A 58 -2.48 -13.77 0.10
C LEU A 58 -2.31 -12.71 1.20
N TYR A 59 -1.57 -13.08 2.25
CA TYR A 59 -1.21 -12.17 3.33
C TYR A 59 0.30 -11.88 3.31
N PRO A 60 0.72 -10.67 3.73
CA PRO A 60 2.13 -10.28 3.76
C PRO A 60 2.91 -11.17 4.73
N LYS A 61 4.07 -11.66 4.30
CA LYS A 61 5.01 -12.42 5.14
C LYS A 61 6.12 -11.55 5.73
N ASP A 62 6.15 -10.29 5.32
CA ASP A 62 7.11 -9.24 5.59
C ASP A 62 6.39 -7.90 5.42
N ASN A 63 7.04 -6.81 5.86
CA ASN A 63 6.58 -5.49 5.51
C ASN A 63 7.13 -5.15 4.12
N GLU A 64 6.26 -5.18 3.12
CA GLU A 64 6.57 -4.81 1.75
C GLU A 64 5.81 -3.53 1.36
N THR A 65 6.45 -2.65 0.60
CA THR A 65 5.75 -1.61 -0.16
C THR A 65 6.59 -1.10 -1.35
N VAL A 66 5.98 -0.31 -2.23
CA VAL A 66 6.67 0.40 -3.31
C VAL A 66 6.69 1.89 -3.01
N ILE A 67 7.89 2.45 -2.91
CA ILE A 67 8.13 3.88 -2.81
C ILE A 67 8.35 4.45 -4.21
N VAL A 68 7.64 5.53 -4.52
CA VAL A 68 7.71 6.26 -5.79
C VAL A 68 8.43 7.59 -5.54
N ARG A 69 9.45 7.88 -6.35
CA ARG A 69 10.17 9.15 -6.39
C ARG A 69 9.93 9.81 -7.73
N ILE A 70 9.44 11.04 -7.73
CA ILE A 70 9.25 11.85 -8.95
C ILE A 70 10.11 13.10 -8.84
N GLU A 71 10.99 13.33 -9.82
CA GLU A 71 11.82 14.53 -9.89
C GLU A 71 11.36 15.43 -11.03
N THR A 72 11.35 16.74 -10.77
CA THR A 72 11.01 17.76 -11.76
C THR A 72 12.25 18.39 -12.41
N ASP A 73 12.05 19.06 -13.54
CA ASP A 73 13.09 19.80 -14.28
C ASP A 73 13.75 20.93 -13.49
N ASN A 74 13.10 21.45 -12.45
CA ASN A 74 13.63 22.45 -11.53
C ASN A 74 14.13 21.86 -10.19
N GLY A 75 14.27 20.53 -10.08
CA GLY A 75 14.91 19.85 -8.95
C GLY A 75 14.02 19.58 -7.73
N ILE A 76 12.71 19.80 -7.81
CA ILE A 76 11.77 19.41 -6.76
C ILE A 76 11.54 17.90 -6.84
N VAL A 77 11.55 17.25 -5.68
CA VAL A 77 11.36 15.80 -5.58
C VAL A 77 10.14 15.50 -4.71
N GLY A 78 9.22 14.73 -5.27
CA GLY A 78 8.06 14.15 -4.58
C GLY A 78 8.29 12.70 -4.20
N TRP A 79 7.75 12.30 -3.06
CA TRP A 79 7.75 10.93 -2.57
C TRP A 79 6.32 10.46 -2.31
N GLY A 80 6.03 9.23 -2.73
CA GLY A 80 4.74 8.59 -2.46
C GLY A 80 4.90 7.11 -2.18
N ASP A 81 3.91 6.56 -1.45
CA ASP A 81 3.84 5.16 -1.07
C ASP A 81 2.64 4.53 -1.79
N ALA A 82 2.89 3.51 -2.63
CA ALA A 82 1.85 2.80 -3.36
C ALA A 82 0.99 1.89 -2.46
N HIS A 83 1.46 1.62 -1.23
CA HIS A 83 0.88 0.68 -0.30
C HIS A 83 0.62 -0.69 -0.94
N THR A 84 1.70 -1.38 -1.31
CA THR A 84 1.65 -2.73 -1.90
C THR A 84 2.22 -3.75 -0.91
N PRO A 85 1.39 -4.25 0.04
CA PRO A 85 1.85 -5.12 1.11
C PRO A 85 2.13 -6.57 0.65
N VAL A 86 1.76 -6.92 -0.58
CA VAL A 86 2.11 -8.21 -1.20
C VAL A 86 2.43 -7.96 -2.67
N GLY A 87 3.62 -8.37 -3.13
CA GLY A 87 3.94 -8.35 -4.55
C GLY A 87 4.30 -6.97 -5.08
N GLY A 88 5.11 -6.22 -4.33
CA GLY A 88 5.61 -4.89 -4.69
C GLY A 88 6.26 -4.82 -6.06
N GLN A 89 6.90 -5.91 -6.51
CA GLN A 89 7.46 -5.99 -7.87
C GLN A 89 6.40 -5.82 -8.97
N VAL A 90 5.14 -6.21 -8.74
CA VAL A 90 4.05 -6.05 -9.70
C VAL A 90 3.66 -4.58 -9.83
N SER A 91 3.43 -3.90 -8.71
CA SER A 91 3.15 -2.45 -8.71
C SER A 91 4.31 -1.65 -9.30
N LYS A 92 5.56 -2.01 -8.97
CA LYS A 92 6.76 -1.44 -9.61
C LYS A 92 6.75 -1.62 -11.12
N ALA A 93 6.47 -2.83 -11.61
CA ALA A 93 6.43 -3.09 -13.05
C ALA A 93 5.34 -2.27 -13.75
N VAL A 94 4.17 -2.09 -13.14
CA VAL A 94 3.10 -1.22 -13.64
C VAL A 94 3.59 0.22 -13.73
N ILE A 95 4.20 0.75 -12.68
CA ILE A 95 4.69 2.13 -12.66
C ILE A 95 5.76 2.32 -13.74
N ASP A 96 6.80 1.48 -13.73
CA ASP A 96 7.96 1.65 -14.60
C ASP A 96 7.62 1.44 -16.08
N SER A 97 6.77 0.44 -16.38
CA SER A 97 6.51 0.02 -17.77
C SER A 97 5.33 0.75 -18.40
N LEU A 98 4.32 1.11 -17.61
CA LEU A 98 3.07 1.69 -18.14
C LEU A 98 2.93 3.17 -17.80
N PHE A 99 3.16 3.57 -16.56
CA PHE A 99 2.82 4.92 -16.11
C PHE A 99 3.94 5.94 -16.29
N ALA A 100 5.18 5.60 -15.94
CA ALA A 100 6.32 6.51 -16.04
C ALA A 100 6.48 7.14 -17.44
N PRO A 101 6.36 6.38 -18.56
CA PRO A 101 6.42 6.97 -19.91
C PRO A 101 5.31 8.01 -20.18
N LEU A 102 4.14 7.84 -19.56
CA LEU A 102 3.01 8.76 -19.70
C LEU A 102 3.21 10.05 -18.91
N LEU A 103 4.09 10.06 -17.89
CA LEU A 103 4.28 11.20 -17.00
C LEU A 103 5.32 12.20 -17.49
N TYR A 104 6.31 11.76 -18.27
CA TYR A 104 7.42 12.61 -18.69
C TYR A 104 6.95 13.88 -19.43
N GLY A 105 7.50 15.03 -19.03
CA GLY A 105 7.19 16.33 -19.61
C GLY A 105 5.86 16.95 -19.15
N LYS A 106 5.02 16.23 -18.40
CA LYS A 106 3.77 16.78 -17.82
C LYS A 106 4.07 17.71 -16.66
N ASN A 107 3.19 18.68 -16.44
CA ASN A 107 3.24 19.51 -15.25
C ASN A 107 2.74 18.69 -14.04
N PRO A 108 3.55 18.50 -12.98
CA PRO A 108 3.14 17.70 -11.83
C PRO A 108 2.01 18.35 -11.01
N LEU A 109 1.69 19.63 -11.24
CA LEU A 109 0.55 20.29 -10.61
C LEU A 109 -0.79 19.95 -11.28
N ASP A 110 -0.78 19.31 -12.45
CA ASP A 110 -1.98 18.83 -13.13
C ASP A 110 -2.41 17.46 -12.54
N ILE A 111 -2.55 17.40 -11.22
CA ILE A 111 -2.74 16.15 -10.45
C ILE A 111 -4.00 15.39 -10.92
N GLN A 112 -5.17 16.04 -10.93
CA GLN A 112 -6.41 15.39 -11.37
C GLN A 112 -6.34 14.93 -12.84
N PRO A 113 -5.88 15.75 -13.81
CA PRO A 113 -5.67 15.28 -15.18
C PRO A 113 -4.72 14.08 -15.29
N ILE A 114 -3.63 14.05 -14.51
CA ILE A 114 -2.72 12.91 -14.48
C ILE A 114 -3.43 11.68 -13.91
N TRP A 115 -4.15 11.81 -12.80
CA TRP A 115 -4.89 10.70 -12.20
C TRP A 115 -5.89 10.09 -13.20
N GLU A 116 -6.69 10.92 -13.87
CA GLU A 116 -7.67 10.46 -14.89
C GLU A 116 -7.00 9.75 -16.06
N LEU A 117 -5.84 10.25 -16.50
CA LEU A 117 -5.04 9.61 -17.55
C LEU A 117 -4.59 8.21 -17.12
N LEU A 118 -4.00 8.09 -15.93
CA LEU A 118 -3.49 6.81 -15.43
C LEU A 118 -4.62 5.80 -15.22
N TYR A 119 -5.72 6.22 -14.61
CA TYR A 119 -6.90 5.38 -14.41
C TYR A 119 -7.50 4.92 -15.76
N SER A 120 -7.61 5.84 -16.72
CA SER A 120 -8.19 5.55 -18.04
C SER A 120 -7.35 4.60 -18.90
N THR A 121 -6.06 4.45 -18.61
CA THR A 121 -5.11 3.65 -19.41
C THR A 121 -5.51 2.17 -19.47
N MET A 122 -6.03 1.61 -18.37
CA MET A 122 -6.39 0.18 -18.29
C MET A 122 -7.83 -0.08 -17.82
N ARG A 123 -8.68 0.96 -17.70
CA ARG A 123 -10.08 0.80 -17.26
C ARG A 123 -10.89 -0.18 -18.12
N LEU A 124 -10.68 -0.18 -19.45
CA LEU A 124 -11.40 -1.08 -20.38
C LEU A 124 -10.91 -2.53 -20.30
N ARG A 125 -9.82 -2.79 -19.58
CA ARG A 125 -9.25 -4.12 -19.32
C ARG A 125 -9.59 -4.62 -17.90
N GLY A 126 -10.46 -3.92 -17.18
CA GLY A 126 -10.91 -4.31 -15.83
C GLY A 126 -9.97 -3.90 -14.70
N HIS A 127 -8.94 -3.10 -14.97
CA HIS A 127 -8.00 -2.65 -13.95
C HIS A 127 -8.49 -1.37 -13.27
N SER A 128 -9.52 -1.51 -12.43
CA SER A 128 -10.05 -0.44 -11.56
C SER A 128 -9.67 -0.62 -10.08
N GLN A 129 -8.83 -1.61 -9.75
CA GLN A 129 -8.50 -2.03 -8.38
C GLN A 129 -7.14 -2.77 -8.34
N GLY A 130 -6.70 -3.13 -7.13
CA GLY A 130 -5.46 -3.88 -6.88
C GLY A 130 -4.22 -3.10 -7.31
N PHE A 131 -3.21 -3.82 -7.82
CA PHE A 131 -1.90 -3.27 -8.22
C PHE A 131 -1.97 -2.03 -9.11
N GLN A 132 -2.99 -1.92 -9.97
CA GLN A 132 -3.16 -0.73 -10.82
C GLN A 132 -3.46 0.51 -9.97
N LEU A 133 -4.38 0.40 -9.01
CA LEU A 133 -4.81 1.53 -8.19
C LEU A 133 -3.78 1.85 -7.09
N GLU A 134 -3.09 0.84 -6.58
CA GLU A 134 -1.90 1.00 -5.71
C GLU A 134 -0.78 1.76 -6.44
N ALA A 135 -0.47 1.39 -7.69
CA ALA A 135 0.50 2.13 -8.48
C ALA A 135 0.09 3.59 -8.72
N ILE A 136 -1.20 3.86 -8.96
CA ILE A 136 -1.74 5.22 -9.10
C ILE A 136 -1.62 5.99 -7.78
N SER A 137 -1.92 5.39 -6.63
CA SER A 137 -1.86 6.07 -5.34
C SER A 137 -0.43 6.52 -5.00
N GLY A 138 0.57 5.68 -5.26
CA GLY A 138 1.98 6.03 -5.05
C GLY A 138 2.41 7.24 -5.89
N ILE A 139 1.95 7.33 -7.13
CA ILE A 139 2.19 8.49 -8.00
C ILE A 139 1.43 9.72 -7.48
N ASP A 140 0.13 9.59 -7.16
CA ASP A 140 -0.72 10.68 -6.69
C ASP A 140 -0.15 11.35 -5.43
N ILE A 141 0.27 10.55 -4.44
CA ILE A 141 0.90 11.05 -3.23
C ILE A 141 2.20 11.80 -3.55
N ALA A 142 3.04 11.28 -4.45
CA ALA A 142 4.27 11.96 -4.87
C ALA A 142 4.00 13.30 -5.56
N LEU A 143 2.92 13.40 -6.35
CA LEU A 143 2.51 14.65 -6.98
C LEU A 143 2.00 15.67 -5.97
N TRP A 144 1.24 15.24 -4.95
CA TRP A 144 0.81 16.10 -3.86
C TRP A 144 1.99 16.60 -3.00
N ASP A 145 2.99 15.76 -2.76
CA ASP A 145 4.22 16.15 -2.10
C ASP A 145 5.00 17.20 -2.92
N ILE A 146 5.09 17.03 -4.25
CA ILE A 146 5.64 18.06 -5.16
C ILE A 146 4.85 19.36 -5.06
N ALA A 147 3.51 19.30 -5.10
CA ALA A 147 2.68 20.50 -5.03
C ALA A 147 2.90 21.26 -3.71
N GLY A 148 2.97 20.53 -2.59
CA GLY A 148 3.25 21.13 -1.29
C GLY A 148 4.63 21.80 -1.24
N LYS A 149 5.66 21.14 -1.76
CA LYS A 149 7.03 21.69 -1.84
C LYS A 149 7.14 22.87 -2.79
N ALA A 150 6.55 22.78 -3.98
CA ALA A 150 6.58 23.84 -4.99
C ALA A 150 5.87 25.11 -4.53
N LEU A 151 4.80 24.98 -3.74
CA LEU A 151 4.04 26.09 -3.20
C LEU A 151 4.45 26.47 -1.77
N ASN A 152 5.48 25.81 -1.22
CA ASN A 152 5.92 25.97 0.18
C ASN A 152 4.74 25.94 1.17
N THR A 153 3.80 25.04 0.95
CA THR A 153 2.51 24.99 1.64
C THR A 153 2.19 23.54 2.00
N PRO A 154 1.80 23.23 3.25
CA PRO A 154 1.42 21.87 3.60
C PRO A 154 0.16 21.43 2.84
N VAL A 155 0.12 20.16 2.41
CA VAL A 155 -0.92 19.61 1.52
C VAL A 155 -2.35 19.85 2.05
N TYR A 156 -2.58 19.72 3.36
CA TYR A 156 -3.92 19.97 3.94
C TYR A 156 -4.45 21.39 3.67
N LYS A 157 -3.57 22.39 3.54
CA LYS A 157 -3.98 23.76 3.16
C LYS A 157 -4.40 23.84 1.70
N LEU A 158 -3.74 23.09 0.82
CA LEU A 158 -4.11 22.98 -0.59
C LEU A 158 -5.46 22.27 -0.76
N LEU A 159 -5.80 21.35 0.14
CA LEU A 159 -7.06 20.59 0.15
C LEU A 159 -8.24 21.32 0.84
N GLY A 160 -8.12 22.62 1.08
CA GLY A 160 -9.21 23.43 1.65
C GLY A 160 -9.00 23.87 3.11
N GLY A 161 -7.84 23.61 3.70
CA GLY A 161 -7.47 24.15 5.00
C GLY A 161 -7.81 23.25 6.18
N GLN A 162 -7.50 23.78 7.37
CA GLN A 162 -7.65 23.06 8.63
C GLN A 162 -9.06 23.24 9.20
N MET A 163 -9.75 22.14 9.48
CA MET A 163 -11.07 22.14 10.12
C MET A 163 -11.01 21.82 11.62
N ARG A 164 -9.84 21.37 12.14
CA ARG A 164 -9.63 20.99 13.54
C ARG A 164 -8.15 21.08 13.93
N ASP A 165 -7.87 21.39 15.19
CA ASP A 165 -6.49 21.51 15.71
C ASP A 165 -5.84 20.18 16.05
N ARG A 166 -6.66 19.15 16.36
CA ARG A 166 -6.20 17.82 16.73
C ARG A 166 -7.05 16.76 16.03
N ILE A 167 -6.39 15.67 15.61
CA ILE A 167 -7.05 14.51 15.00
C ILE A 167 -7.04 13.39 16.05
N PRO A 168 -8.21 12.93 16.56
CA PRO A 168 -8.24 11.77 17.44
C PRO A 168 -7.82 10.52 16.67
N VAL A 169 -6.95 9.72 17.29
CA VAL A 169 -6.45 8.47 16.72
C VAL A 169 -6.92 7.30 17.56
N TYR A 170 -7.19 6.16 16.93
CA TYR A 170 -7.46 4.90 17.62
C TYR A 170 -6.41 3.87 17.18
N ALA A 171 -6.03 2.98 18.08
CA ALA A 171 -5.06 1.94 17.79
C ALA A 171 -5.76 0.73 17.15
N SER A 172 -5.39 0.41 15.91
CA SER A 172 -5.83 -0.80 15.21
C SER A 172 -4.68 -1.81 15.14
N SER A 173 -4.37 -2.47 16.27
CA SER A 173 -3.35 -3.55 16.38
C SER A 173 -3.03 -4.04 17.81
N LEU A 174 -3.87 -3.84 18.84
CA LEU A 174 -3.47 -4.23 20.21
C LEU A 174 -3.57 -5.75 20.45
N PRO A 175 -2.45 -6.45 20.78
CA PRO A 175 -2.54 -7.84 21.17
C PRO A 175 -3.41 -7.87 22.41
N ARG A 176 -4.25 -8.91 22.56
CA ARG A 176 -4.83 -9.21 23.86
C ARG A 176 -3.66 -9.27 24.84
N VAL A 177 -3.53 -8.27 25.72
CA VAL A 177 -2.57 -8.28 26.81
C VAL A 177 -2.86 -9.58 27.55
N HIS A 178 -1.91 -10.51 27.53
CA HIS A 178 -2.01 -11.72 28.33
C HIS A 178 -2.01 -11.22 29.77
N GLN A 179 -3.18 -11.18 30.40
CA GLN A 179 -3.23 -11.10 31.85
C GLN A 179 -2.48 -12.34 32.33
N SER A 180 -1.32 -12.14 32.93
CA SER A 180 -0.62 -13.21 33.63
C SER A 180 -1.62 -13.82 34.62
N SER A 181 -1.89 -15.10 34.43
CA SER A 181 -2.64 -15.96 35.33
C SER A 181 -2.26 -15.67 36.78
N GLY A 182 -3.23 -15.15 37.54
CA GLY A 182 -3.01 -14.83 38.95
C GLY A 182 -4.13 -14.00 39.57
N GLU A 183 -5.39 -14.38 39.39
CA GLU A 183 -6.44 -14.13 40.38
C GLU A 183 -7.63 -15.05 40.08
N ALA A 184 -7.88 -15.98 40.99
CA ALA A 184 -8.99 -16.92 40.96
C ALA A 184 -10.28 -16.18 41.35
N GLY A 185 -11.36 -16.50 40.63
CA GLY A 185 -12.73 -16.39 41.09
C GLY A 185 -13.36 -17.77 41.04
#